data_AF-A0AA49GLC9-F1
#
_entry.id   AF-A0AA49GLC9-F1
#
_cell.length_a   1.000
_cell.length_b   1.000
_cell.length_c   1.000
_cell.angle_alpha   90.00
_cell.angle_beta   90.00
_cell.angle_gamma   90.00
#
_symmetry.space_group_name_H-M   'P 1'
#
loop_
_entity.id
_entity.type
_entity.pdbx_description
1 polymer ?
#
loop_
_entity_poly.entity_id
_entity_poly.type
_entity_poly.pdbx_seq_one_letter_code
_entity_poly.pdbx_strand_id
1 'polypeptide(L)'
;MKKTTNHKLHFDYGRVFQSTKSFIDRHNSRQSQLTQKLNANHRATAELIVRLYLKQLNKAAQIDNLDAENLPGFNTYNESMAKCKGCTKRTIINHRERLMNAGFIIKEQHCGQGGVEIWLNPEVLGMAKLSTTCGDNVVKIGEVASLFYEKAKNFHPLVHEQQEQENNNSNVGKSVTTEKDHDQEYGVLPHRRDHKSGKATGTGHEQDKNTEENANPASKQQEQLPENQLKVEKQEQVAAGVGRIFLLSLIRQFWAYVRKVLYPDLIFSDPEECEILNLIWESVYGKLQWNASEKEWLNYQETAYSRINMVARWLARSPGHWIPKPHIYFHPNNERNGFKKTWQWYVKQETLKIEIRNQLLLQQAKAEWQQHGQNKGRFRQKTRLQLFRIQQKRLANFRDESLMQAYEQCLQRCLQLQNLKRKQSAHAQ
;
A
#
# COMPACT_ATOMS: atom_id res chain seq x y z
N MET A 1 13.25 45.88 -14.62
CA MET A 1 13.16 44.46 -14.19
C MET A 1 13.25 43.56 -15.40
N LYS A 2 14.05 42.49 -15.39
CA LYS A 2 14.06 41.47 -16.47
C LYS A 2 12.91 40.50 -16.23
N LYS A 3 12.06 40.23 -17.24
CA LYS A 3 11.07 39.13 -17.17
C LYS A 3 11.80 37.81 -17.37
N THR A 4 11.95 37.01 -16.33
CA THR A 4 12.37 35.60 -16.44
C THR A 4 11.23 34.77 -17.03
N THR A 5 11.37 34.34 -18.27
CA THR A 5 10.47 33.38 -18.91
C THR A 5 10.67 32.00 -18.28
N ASN A 6 9.63 31.47 -17.62
CA ASN A 6 9.66 30.10 -17.08
C ASN A 6 9.56 29.10 -18.23
N HIS A 7 10.70 28.56 -18.66
CA HIS A 7 10.78 27.57 -19.73
C HIS A 7 10.48 26.17 -19.18
N LYS A 8 9.21 25.78 -19.20
CA LYS A 8 8.78 24.45 -18.79
C LYS A 8 9.27 23.40 -19.80
N LEU A 9 10.08 22.43 -19.34
CA LEU A 9 10.42 21.26 -20.16
C LEU A 9 9.15 20.46 -20.51
N HIS A 10 9.02 20.11 -21.78
CA HIS A 10 7.95 19.28 -22.30
C HIS A 10 8.53 18.13 -23.14
N PHE A 11 8.19 16.90 -22.77
CA PHE A 11 8.62 15.69 -23.48
C PHE A 11 7.50 15.16 -24.36
N ASP A 12 7.68 15.22 -25.68
CA ASP A 12 6.80 14.56 -26.65
C ASP A 12 6.99 13.03 -26.55
N TYR A 13 6.00 12.36 -25.95
CA TYR A 13 5.95 10.91 -25.79
C TYR A 13 6.12 10.17 -27.13
N GLY A 14 5.46 10.63 -28.20
CA GLY A 14 5.52 9.98 -29.52
C GLY A 14 6.94 10.02 -30.07
N ARG A 15 7.60 11.18 -29.97
CA ARG A 15 8.99 11.35 -30.38
C ARG A 15 9.97 10.56 -29.52
N VAL A 16 9.78 10.49 -28.21
CA VAL A 16 10.66 9.70 -27.30
C VAL A 16 10.49 8.19 -27.54
N PHE A 17 9.28 7.70 -27.79
CA PHE A 17 9.08 6.29 -28.19
C PHE A 17 9.67 5.99 -29.58
N GLN A 18 9.58 6.91 -30.53
CA GLN A 18 10.24 6.75 -31.84
C GLN A 18 11.77 6.78 -31.73
N SER A 19 12.34 7.59 -30.83
CA SER A 19 13.77 7.57 -30.49
C SER A 19 14.17 6.25 -29.81
N THR A 20 13.37 5.76 -28.87
CA THR A 20 13.53 4.44 -28.20
C THR A 20 13.57 3.30 -29.23
N LYS A 21 12.62 3.29 -30.16
CA LYS A 21 12.59 2.38 -31.32
C LYS A 21 13.89 2.49 -32.13
N SER A 22 14.22 3.70 -32.56
CA SER A 22 15.36 3.96 -33.46
C SER A 22 16.71 3.57 -32.82
N PHE A 23 16.87 3.76 -31.51
CA PHE A 23 18.06 3.33 -30.78
C PHE A 23 18.21 1.80 -30.80
N ILE A 24 17.15 1.07 -30.45
CA ILE A 24 17.16 -0.40 -30.37
C ILE A 24 17.37 -1.03 -31.75
N ASP A 25 16.70 -0.50 -32.77
CA ASP A 25 16.80 -1.01 -34.14
C ASP A 25 18.19 -0.69 -34.75
N ARG A 26 18.79 0.47 -34.41
CA ARG A 26 20.18 0.82 -34.75
C ARG A 26 21.20 -0.07 -34.03
N HIS A 27 21.00 -0.35 -32.75
CA HIS A 27 21.84 -1.28 -31.99
C HIS A 27 21.80 -2.69 -32.60
N ASN A 28 20.60 -3.23 -32.82
CA ASN A 28 20.41 -4.58 -33.35
C ASN A 28 20.94 -4.78 -34.77
N SER A 29 20.99 -3.72 -35.57
CA SER A 29 21.61 -3.72 -36.91
C SER A 29 23.14 -3.79 -36.87
N ARG A 30 23.78 -3.35 -35.77
CA ARG A 30 25.24 -3.40 -35.58
C ARG A 30 25.74 -4.74 -35.01
N GLN A 31 24.85 -5.55 -34.44
CA GLN A 31 25.22 -6.84 -33.84
C GLN A 31 25.17 -7.96 -34.90
N SER A 32 26.23 -8.77 -34.98
CA SER A 32 26.24 -10.01 -35.77
C SER A 32 25.55 -11.16 -35.02
N GLN A 33 25.88 -11.35 -33.75
CA GLN A 33 25.36 -12.43 -32.92
C GLN A 33 23.93 -12.17 -32.42
N LEU A 34 23.06 -13.17 -32.56
CA LEU A 34 21.66 -13.09 -32.09
C LEU A 34 21.55 -12.92 -30.57
N THR A 35 22.48 -13.51 -29.81
CA THR A 35 22.59 -13.38 -28.34
C THR A 35 22.74 -11.93 -27.87
N GLN A 36 23.38 -11.07 -28.67
CA GLN A 36 23.56 -9.65 -28.35
C GLN A 36 22.35 -8.79 -28.77
N LYS A 37 21.53 -9.23 -29.73
CA LYS A 37 20.35 -8.48 -30.20
C LYS A 37 19.26 -8.39 -29.13
N LEU A 38 18.78 -7.18 -28.88
CA LEU A 38 17.65 -6.89 -28.00
C LEU A 38 16.35 -7.34 -28.66
N ASN A 39 15.85 -8.51 -28.27
CA ASN A 39 14.58 -9.03 -28.80
C ASN A 39 13.36 -8.25 -28.25
N ALA A 40 12.15 -8.58 -28.76
CA ALA A 40 10.90 -7.93 -28.40
C ALA A 40 10.66 -7.79 -26.88
N ASN A 41 11.08 -8.77 -26.08
CA ASN A 41 10.92 -8.74 -24.62
C ASN A 41 11.77 -7.65 -23.94
N HIS A 42 12.98 -7.40 -24.45
CA HIS A 42 13.86 -6.32 -23.99
C HIS A 42 13.31 -4.97 -24.42
N ARG A 43 12.87 -4.88 -25.68
CA ARG A 43 12.24 -3.69 -26.26
C ARG A 43 10.99 -3.25 -25.47
N ALA A 44 10.09 -4.17 -25.16
CA ALA A 44 8.94 -3.89 -24.30
C ALA A 44 9.31 -3.60 -22.83
N THR A 45 10.54 -3.88 -22.38
CA THR A 45 11.05 -3.37 -21.08
C THR A 45 11.59 -1.95 -21.23
N ALA A 46 12.34 -1.64 -22.29
CA ALA A 46 12.81 -0.28 -22.58
C ALA A 46 11.63 0.71 -22.73
N GLU A 47 10.60 0.33 -23.51
CA GLU A 47 9.37 1.12 -23.70
C GLU A 47 8.53 1.24 -22.42
N LEU A 48 8.67 0.32 -21.44
CA LEU A 48 8.07 0.45 -20.11
C LEU A 48 8.85 1.41 -19.22
N ILE A 49 10.19 1.27 -19.18
CA ILE A 49 11.10 2.14 -18.43
C ILE A 49 10.95 3.60 -18.87
N VAL A 50 11.00 3.87 -20.18
CA VAL A 50 10.80 5.22 -20.76
C VAL A 50 9.45 5.80 -20.37
N ARG A 51 8.36 5.03 -20.49
CA ARG A 51 7.00 5.48 -20.14
C ARG A 51 6.86 5.87 -18.67
N LEU A 52 7.45 5.09 -17.78
CA LEU A 52 7.43 5.36 -16.34
C LEU A 52 8.35 6.53 -15.96
N TYR A 53 9.50 6.65 -16.62
CA TYR A 53 10.43 7.77 -16.40
C TYR A 53 9.86 9.10 -16.90
N LEU A 54 9.25 9.14 -18.09
CA LEU A 54 8.53 10.33 -18.56
C LEU A 54 7.39 10.71 -17.60
N LYS A 55 6.72 9.74 -16.97
CA LYS A 55 5.72 10.00 -15.92
C LYS A 55 6.34 10.56 -14.62
N GLN A 56 7.58 10.17 -14.28
CA GLN A 56 8.34 10.77 -13.17
C GLN A 56 8.77 12.20 -13.49
N LEU A 57 9.39 12.43 -14.66
CA LEU A 57 9.84 13.76 -15.09
C LEU A 57 8.67 14.76 -15.19
N ASN A 58 7.52 14.33 -15.72
CA ASN A 58 6.32 15.18 -15.78
C ASN A 58 5.68 15.47 -14.40
N LYS A 59 5.95 14.68 -13.36
CA LYS A 59 5.62 15.04 -11.97
C LYS A 59 6.62 16.05 -11.41
N ALA A 60 7.91 15.82 -11.60
CA ALA A 60 8.96 16.71 -11.12
C ALA A 60 8.84 18.12 -11.76
N ALA A 61 8.53 18.20 -13.06
CA ALA A 61 8.26 19.43 -13.80
C ALA A 61 6.93 20.15 -13.44
N GLN A 62 6.25 19.73 -12.38
CA GLN A 62 5.15 20.46 -11.72
C GLN A 62 5.56 21.06 -10.38
N ILE A 63 6.72 20.66 -9.84
CA ILE A 63 7.22 21.03 -8.51
C ILE A 63 8.43 21.97 -8.67
N ASP A 64 9.39 21.60 -9.52
CA ASP A 64 10.64 22.32 -9.75
C ASP A 64 10.89 22.58 -11.24
N ASN A 65 11.70 23.61 -11.53
CA ASN A 65 12.28 23.81 -12.86
C ASN A 65 13.40 22.79 -13.07
N LEU A 66 13.16 21.74 -13.86
CA LEU A 66 14.22 20.83 -14.29
C LEU A 66 15.21 21.55 -15.21
N ASP A 67 16.47 21.17 -15.09
CA ASP A 67 17.50 21.39 -16.11
C ASP A 67 17.44 20.27 -17.17
N ALA A 68 17.69 20.62 -18.43
CA ALA A 68 17.75 19.66 -19.54
C ALA A 68 19.06 18.86 -19.56
N GLU A 69 20.16 19.42 -19.01
CA GLU A 69 21.47 18.74 -18.95
C GLU A 69 21.59 17.85 -17.70
N ASN A 70 20.95 18.22 -16.59
CA ASN A 70 20.99 17.50 -15.32
C ASN A 70 19.65 16.85 -14.95
N LEU A 71 19.13 15.96 -15.80
CA LEU A 71 17.90 15.21 -15.52
C LEU A 71 18.10 14.21 -14.35
N PRO A 72 17.16 14.14 -13.38
CA PRO A 72 17.24 13.20 -12.26
C PRO A 72 17.07 11.75 -12.74
N GLY A 73 17.65 10.77 -12.04
CA GLY A 73 17.53 9.36 -12.43
C GLY A 73 16.11 8.81 -12.28
N PHE A 74 15.77 7.80 -13.07
CA PHE A 74 14.50 7.07 -12.96
C PHE A 74 14.54 6.18 -11.71
N ASN A 75 13.80 6.54 -10.65
CA ASN A 75 13.69 5.71 -9.46
C ASN A 75 12.58 4.67 -9.65
N THR A 76 12.91 3.39 -9.46
CA THR A 76 11.97 2.31 -9.67
C THR A 76 12.31 1.03 -8.88
N TYR A 77 11.36 0.12 -8.77
CA TYR A 77 11.52 -1.18 -8.11
C TYR A 77 11.43 -2.30 -9.14
N ASN A 78 12.29 -3.31 -9.02
CA ASN A 78 12.30 -4.46 -9.93
C ASN A 78 10.98 -5.25 -9.83
N GLU A 79 10.41 -5.32 -8.63
CA GLU A 79 9.10 -5.88 -8.29
C GLU A 79 7.96 -5.14 -9.00
N SER A 80 7.98 -3.81 -8.99
CA SER A 80 6.98 -2.98 -9.67
C SER A 80 7.07 -3.10 -11.19
N MET A 81 8.27 -3.05 -11.76
CA MET A 81 8.48 -3.31 -13.19
C MET A 81 8.07 -4.73 -13.60
N ALA A 82 8.34 -5.73 -12.74
CA ALA A 82 7.97 -7.12 -12.98
C ALA A 82 6.46 -7.29 -13.04
N LYS A 83 5.73 -6.72 -12.05
CA LYS A 83 4.27 -6.68 -12.03
C LYS A 83 3.70 -5.92 -13.23
N CYS A 84 4.21 -4.74 -13.55
CA CYS A 84 3.74 -3.93 -14.69
C CYS A 84 4.01 -4.57 -16.06
N LYS A 85 4.95 -5.51 -16.16
CA LYS A 85 5.24 -6.27 -17.38
C LYS A 85 4.58 -7.66 -17.43
N GLY A 86 4.11 -8.19 -16.30
CA GLY A 86 3.63 -9.57 -16.21
C GLY A 86 4.75 -10.62 -16.26
N CYS A 87 5.88 -10.38 -15.60
CA CYS A 87 7.02 -11.31 -15.57
C CYS A 87 7.69 -11.39 -14.18
N THR A 88 8.77 -12.15 -14.05
CA THR A 88 9.48 -12.31 -12.75
C THR A 88 10.45 -11.16 -12.46
N LYS A 89 10.79 -10.97 -11.18
CA LYS A 89 11.88 -10.07 -10.75
C LYS A 89 13.21 -10.38 -11.46
N ARG A 90 13.57 -11.67 -11.61
CA ARG A 90 14.82 -12.08 -12.30
C ARG A 90 14.78 -11.74 -13.78
N THR A 91 13.62 -11.87 -14.43
CA THR A 91 13.42 -11.47 -15.84
C THR A 91 13.69 -9.98 -16.05
N ILE A 92 13.19 -9.11 -15.15
CA ILE A 92 13.48 -7.67 -15.20
C ILE A 92 14.97 -7.38 -15.01
N ILE A 93 15.62 -8.03 -14.06
CA ILE A 93 17.07 -7.86 -13.82
C ILE A 93 17.86 -8.27 -15.08
N ASN A 94 17.60 -9.44 -15.66
CA ASN A 94 18.22 -9.88 -16.92
C ASN A 94 18.01 -8.87 -18.07
N HIS A 95 16.78 -8.32 -18.20
CA HIS A 95 16.50 -7.33 -19.23
C HIS A 95 17.25 -6.00 -19.00
N ARG A 96 17.44 -5.58 -17.74
CA ARG A 96 18.21 -4.38 -17.38
C ARG A 96 19.70 -4.56 -17.65
N GLU A 97 20.29 -5.67 -17.19
CA GLU A 97 21.68 -6.05 -17.49
C GLU A 97 21.94 -5.95 -19.00
N ARG A 98 21.03 -6.49 -19.83
CA ARG A 98 21.13 -6.43 -21.29
C ARG A 98 20.86 -5.06 -21.91
N LEU A 99 20.03 -4.21 -21.30
CA LEU A 99 19.82 -2.82 -21.73
C LEU A 99 20.99 -1.90 -21.35
N MET A 100 21.70 -2.19 -20.25
CA MET A 100 22.94 -1.51 -19.90
C MET A 100 24.08 -1.91 -20.85
N ASN A 101 24.26 -3.20 -21.11
CA ASN A 101 25.26 -3.69 -22.07
C ASN A 101 25.04 -3.15 -23.50
N ALA A 102 23.80 -2.79 -23.85
CA ALA A 102 23.45 -2.17 -25.13
C ALA A 102 23.56 -0.62 -25.12
N GLY A 103 24.01 0.01 -24.03
CA GLY A 103 24.15 1.46 -23.90
C GLY A 103 22.84 2.25 -23.83
N PHE A 104 21.70 1.58 -23.59
CA PHE A 104 20.39 2.21 -23.42
C PHE A 104 20.22 2.78 -22.00
N ILE A 105 20.71 2.02 -21.01
CA ILE A 105 20.93 2.47 -19.64
C ILE A 105 22.43 2.84 -19.55
N ILE A 106 22.74 4.07 -19.14
CA ILE A 106 24.14 4.51 -18.91
C ILE A 106 24.64 4.02 -17.55
N LYS A 107 23.79 4.09 -16.53
CA LYS A 107 24.12 3.77 -15.13
C LYS A 107 22.88 3.24 -14.43
N GLU A 108 23.07 2.34 -13.48
CA GLU A 108 22.10 2.09 -12.42
C GLU A 108 22.76 2.19 -11.03
N GLN A 109 21.97 2.49 -9.99
CA GLN A 109 22.45 2.61 -8.62
C GLN A 109 21.43 1.99 -7.66
N HIS A 110 21.86 0.99 -6.90
CA HIS A 110 21.01 0.30 -5.92
C HIS A 110 20.90 1.13 -4.64
N CYS A 111 19.71 1.68 -4.38
CA CYS A 111 19.44 2.56 -3.25
C CYS A 111 18.84 1.80 -2.03
N GLY A 112 19.04 0.48 -1.97
CA GLY A 112 18.58 -0.39 -0.88
C GLY A 112 17.05 -0.39 -0.76
N GLN A 113 16.53 0.29 0.26
CA GLN A 113 15.09 0.52 0.42
C GLN A 113 14.51 1.39 -0.69
N GLY A 114 15.27 2.38 -1.19
CA GLY A 114 14.83 3.33 -2.22
C GLY A 114 14.83 2.78 -3.64
N GLY A 115 14.66 1.46 -3.81
CA GLY A 115 14.64 0.78 -5.09
C GLY A 115 15.98 0.81 -5.82
N VAL A 116 15.94 1.06 -7.12
CA VAL A 116 17.11 1.25 -7.98
C VAL A 116 16.88 2.46 -8.87
N GLU A 117 17.84 3.37 -8.86
CA GLU A 117 17.86 4.54 -9.74
C GLU A 117 18.54 4.18 -11.07
N ILE A 118 17.99 4.65 -12.19
CA ILE A 118 18.41 4.28 -13.56
C ILE A 118 18.58 5.54 -14.41
N TRP A 119 19.74 5.75 -15.02
CA TRP A 119 19.99 6.84 -15.96
C TRP A 119 19.91 6.31 -17.40
N LEU A 120 19.01 6.89 -18.19
CA LEU A 120 18.86 6.57 -19.62
C LEU A 120 19.81 7.39 -20.48
N ASN A 121 20.13 6.85 -21.66
CA ASN A 121 20.93 7.56 -22.65
C ASN A 121 20.17 8.80 -23.19
N PRO A 122 20.75 10.02 -23.17
CA PRO A 122 20.11 11.24 -23.69
C PRO A 122 19.65 11.15 -25.16
N GLU A 123 20.29 10.31 -26.00
CA GLU A 123 19.81 10.03 -27.36
C GLU A 123 18.37 9.47 -27.38
N VAL A 124 18.01 8.68 -26.38
CA VAL A 124 16.67 8.07 -26.24
C VAL A 124 15.63 9.13 -25.86
N LEU A 125 16.01 10.06 -24.98
CA LEU A 125 15.14 11.15 -24.51
C LEU A 125 14.97 12.26 -25.55
N GLY A 126 15.90 12.39 -26.49
CA GLY A 126 15.69 13.10 -27.75
C GLY A 126 15.67 14.62 -27.66
N MET A 127 16.65 15.22 -26.97
CA MET A 127 16.94 16.68 -26.89
C MET A 127 15.68 17.56 -26.83
N ALA A 128 15.22 17.82 -25.60
CA ALA A 128 14.05 18.65 -25.35
C ALA A 128 14.19 20.02 -26.02
N LYS A 129 13.40 20.26 -27.08
CA LYS A 129 13.26 21.60 -27.65
C LYS A 129 12.62 22.48 -26.57
N LEU A 130 13.31 23.52 -26.16
CA LEU A 130 12.76 24.57 -25.29
C LEU A 130 11.51 25.12 -25.96
N SER A 131 10.33 24.82 -25.38
CA SER A 131 9.06 25.28 -25.93
C SER A 131 8.88 26.74 -25.59
N THR A 132 9.28 27.62 -26.50
CA THR A 132 8.99 29.06 -26.40
C THR A 132 7.48 29.29 -26.45
N THR A 133 7.04 30.31 -25.71
CA THR A 133 5.69 30.90 -25.72
C THR A 133 4.50 29.99 -25.38
N CYS A 134 3.73 30.42 -24.38
CA CYS A 134 2.30 30.14 -24.36
C CYS A 134 1.65 30.79 -25.59
N GLY A 135 0.77 30.07 -26.28
CA GLY A 135 0.02 30.58 -27.42
C GLY A 135 -1.25 29.75 -27.62
N ASP A 136 -2.39 30.42 -27.70
CA ASP A 136 -3.71 29.79 -27.66
C ASP A 136 -3.94 28.84 -28.84
N ASN A 137 -3.92 27.55 -28.54
CA ASN A 137 -4.45 26.50 -29.40
C ASN A 137 -5.59 25.79 -28.67
N VAL A 138 -6.70 26.53 -28.50
CA VAL A 138 -8.03 25.90 -28.38
C VAL A 138 -8.31 25.23 -29.72
N VAL A 139 -7.84 23.99 -29.88
CA VAL A 139 -8.22 23.13 -31.00
C VAL A 139 -9.74 23.01 -30.98
N LYS A 140 -10.39 23.53 -32.02
CA LYS A 140 -11.86 23.55 -32.10
C LYS A 140 -12.38 22.12 -32.11
N ILE A 141 -13.02 21.72 -31.01
CA ILE A 141 -13.59 20.38 -30.81
C ILE A 141 -14.62 20.02 -31.93
N GLY A 142 -15.18 21.03 -32.62
CA GLY A 142 -16.10 20.84 -33.74
C GLY A 142 -15.52 20.20 -35.02
N GLU A 143 -14.21 20.27 -35.28
CA GLU A 143 -13.64 19.75 -36.56
C GLU A 143 -13.19 18.28 -36.47
N VAL A 144 -12.95 17.75 -35.26
CA VAL A 144 -12.58 16.32 -35.09
C VAL A 144 -13.82 15.43 -35.06
N ALA A 145 -14.99 15.96 -34.67
CA ALA A 145 -16.26 15.23 -34.67
C ALA A 145 -16.64 14.69 -36.06
N SER A 146 -16.28 15.41 -37.13
CA SER A 146 -16.51 15.04 -38.53
C SER A 146 -15.82 13.73 -38.94
N LEU A 147 -14.70 13.36 -38.30
CA LEU A 147 -13.94 12.15 -38.62
C LEU A 147 -14.54 10.87 -38.02
N PHE A 148 -15.54 10.97 -37.14
CA PHE A 148 -16.16 9.83 -36.46
C PHE A 148 -17.53 9.44 -37.01
N TYR A 149 -18.04 10.13 -38.04
CA TYR A 149 -19.40 9.94 -38.57
C TYR A 149 -19.49 9.33 -39.97
N GLU A 150 -18.40 8.79 -40.53
CA GLU A 150 -18.48 7.94 -41.71
C GLU A 150 -18.53 6.44 -41.35
N LYS A 151 -19.70 5.84 -41.60
CA LYS A 151 -19.91 4.40 -41.85
C LYS A 151 -19.53 3.46 -40.70
N ALA A 152 -20.16 3.66 -39.54
CA ALA A 152 -20.27 2.62 -38.53
C ALA A 152 -20.81 1.31 -39.15
N LYS A 153 -20.02 0.23 -39.09
CA LYS A 153 -20.51 -1.12 -39.32
C LYS A 153 -21.18 -1.59 -38.02
N ASN A 154 -22.36 -2.17 -38.13
CA ASN A 154 -23.08 -2.72 -36.98
C ASN A 154 -22.26 -3.86 -36.35
N PHE A 155 -21.71 -3.62 -35.16
CA PHE A 155 -21.15 -4.69 -34.33
C PHE A 155 -22.30 -5.35 -33.55
N HIS A 156 -22.37 -6.68 -33.59
CA HIS A 156 -23.33 -7.44 -32.80
C HIS A 156 -23.02 -7.33 -31.30
N PRO A 157 -24.02 -7.39 -30.41
CA PRO A 157 -23.80 -7.32 -28.97
C PRO A 157 -22.96 -8.50 -28.48
N LEU A 158 -22.02 -8.22 -27.57
CA LEU A 158 -21.16 -9.20 -26.94
C LEU A 158 -21.95 -10.08 -25.95
N VAL A 159 -22.38 -11.25 -26.42
CA VAL A 159 -22.74 -12.37 -25.55
C VAL A 159 -21.45 -13.00 -25.01
N HIS A 160 -21.42 -13.37 -23.73
CA HIS A 160 -20.32 -14.17 -23.17
C HIS A 160 -20.50 -15.65 -23.54
N GLU A 161 -19.91 -16.06 -24.65
CA GLU A 161 -19.56 -17.48 -24.83
C GLU A 161 -18.32 -17.80 -24.00
N GLN A 162 -18.41 -18.86 -23.17
CA GLN A 162 -17.24 -19.41 -22.48
C GLN A 162 -16.39 -20.17 -23.48
N GLN A 163 -15.36 -19.53 -24.02
CA GLN A 163 -14.36 -20.21 -24.84
C GLN A 163 -13.45 -21.06 -23.95
N GLU A 164 -13.87 -22.29 -23.67
CA GLU A 164 -13.06 -23.27 -22.94
C GLU A 164 -11.75 -23.56 -23.69
N GLN A 165 -10.67 -23.77 -22.93
CA GLN A 165 -9.37 -24.06 -23.51
C GLN A 165 -9.29 -25.56 -23.85
N GLU A 166 -9.43 -25.90 -25.14
CA GLU A 166 -9.23 -27.27 -25.61
C GLU A 166 -7.85 -27.81 -25.22
N ASN A 167 -7.85 -28.79 -24.34
CA ASN A 167 -6.65 -29.43 -23.81
C ASN A 167 -6.01 -30.32 -24.88
N ASN A 168 -4.98 -29.80 -25.55
CA ASN A 168 -4.19 -30.55 -26.52
C ASN A 168 -3.42 -31.71 -25.86
N ASN A 169 -4.04 -32.89 -25.79
CA ASN A 169 -3.34 -34.15 -25.57
C ASN A 169 -4.12 -35.37 -26.07
N SER A 170 -3.37 -36.37 -26.56
CA SER A 170 -3.82 -37.73 -26.86
C SER A 170 -4.94 -37.92 -27.92
N ASN A 171 -4.52 -38.13 -29.17
CA ASN A 171 -4.93 -39.38 -29.85
C ASN A 171 -3.86 -39.85 -30.85
N VAL A 172 -3.37 -41.09 -30.72
CA VAL A 172 -2.36 -41.70 -31.61
C VAL A 172 -2.72 -43.16 -31.89
N GLY A 173 -3.42 -43.39 -33.00
CA GLY A 173 -3.72 -44.72 -33.55
C GLY A 173 -4.88 -45.47 -32.87
N LYS A 174 -5.49 -46.50 -33.47
CA LYS A 174 -5.31 -47.14 -34.80
C LYS A 174 -6.62 -47.84 -35.22
N SER A 175 -6.88 -47.91 -36.53
CA SER A 175 -7.53 -49.03 -37.26
C SER A 175 -7.33 -48.77 -38.77
N VAL A 176 -6.61 -49.59 -39.56
CA VAL A 176 -6.89 -50.97 -40.03
C VAL A 176 -7.95 -50.97 -41.14
N THR A 177 -7.80 -51.67 -42.27
CA THR A 177 -6.71 -52.58 -42.73
C THR A 177 -5.74 -51.81 -43.68
N THR A 178 -4.95 -52.29 -44.66
CA THR A 178 -4.57 -53.57 -45.33
C THR A 178 -3.14 -53.35 -45.93
N GLU A 179 -2.31 -54.29 -46.43
CA GLU A 179 -2.34 -55.75 -46.70
C GLU A 179 -0.88 -56.30 -46.80
N LYS A 180 -0.72 -57.62 -47.03
CA LYS A 180 0.43 -58.38 -47.60
C LYS A 180 1.85 -58.33 -46.95
N ASP A 181 2.17 -59.49 -46.34
CA ASP A 181 3.28 -60.41 -46.66
C ASP A 181 4.73 -60.26 -46.09
N HIS A 182 5.30 -61.45 -45.83
CA HIS A 182 6.69 -61.86 -45.52
C HIS A 182 7.37 -61.58 -44.14
N ASP A 183 7.25 -62.60 -43.27
CA ASP A 183 8.33 -63.45 -42.72
C ASP A 183 9.31 -63.02 -41.58
N GLN A 184 9.54 -64.03 -40.70
CA GLN A 184 10.66 -64.27 -39.76
C GLN A 184 10.90 -63.28 -38.59
N GLU A 185 11.48 -63.68 -37.43
CA GLU A 185 11.45 -64.95 -36.65
C GLU A 185 11.94 -64.60 -35.20
N TYR A 186 11.69 -65.47 -34.20
CA TYR A 186 12.11 -65.36 -32.78
C TYR A 186 11.50 -64.20 -31.95
N GLY A 187 11.14 -64.35 -30.66
CA GLY A 187 11.07 -65.55 -29.82
C GLY A 187 10.78 -65.22 -28.33
N VAL A 188 10.42 -66.25 -27.55
CA VAL A 188 10.39 -66.29 -26.05
C VAL A 188 9.31 -65.47 -25.30
N LEU A 189 8.18 -66.15 -25.07
CA LEU A 189 7.29 -66.03 -23.88
C LEU A 189 7.87 -66.88 -22.70
N PRO A 190 7.27 -67.05 -21.48
CA PRO A 190 5.97 -66.57 -20.95
C PRO A 190 5.94 -66.08 -19.45
N HIS A 191 4.72 -65.77 -18.95
CA HIS A 191 4.21 -66.13 -17.59
C HIS A 191 4.67 -65.30 -16.34
N ARG A 192 3.90 -65.16 -15.23
CA ARG A 192 2.52 -65.60 -14.84
C ARG A 192 1.99 -64.74 -13.66
N ARG A 193 0.80 -64.15 -13.68
CA ARG A 193 -0.53 -64.64 -13.17
C ARG A 193 -1.51 -63.45 -13.32
N ASP A 194 -2.80 -63.56 -13.67
CA ASP A 194 -3.93 -64.31 -13.09
C ASP A 194 -4.35 -63.81 -11.69
N HIS A 195 -5.62 -63.49 -11.39
CA HIS A 195 -6.86 -63.60 -12.19
C HIS A 195 -7.99 -62.65 -11.70
N LYS A 196 -9.12 -62.66 -12.43
CA LYS A 196 -10.47 -62.04 -12.26
C LYS A 196 -10.98 -61.92 -10.80
N SER A 197 -11.93 -61.05 -10.40
CA SER A 197 -13.10 -60.42 -11.08
C SER A 197 -13.58 -59.14 -10.35
N GLY A 198 -14.41 -58.23 -10.90
CA GLY A 198 -15.09 -58.22 -12.20
C GLY A 198 -16.06 -57.03 -12.43
N LYS A 199 -16.92 -57.21 -13.43
CA LYS A 199 -18.04 -56.37 -13.96
C LYS A 199 -18.95 -55.69 -12.90
N ALA A 200 -19.71 -54.63 -13.20
CA ALA A 200 -19.73 -53.65 -14.31
C ALA A 200 -20.80 -52.55 -14.07
N THR A 201 -20.75 -51.46 -14.86
CA THR A 201 -21.85 -50.50 -15.21
C THR A 201 -22.57 -49.73 -14.07
N GLY A 202 -22.90 -48.45 -14.24
CA GLY A 202 -22.74 -47.58 -15.42
C GLY A 202 -23.00 -46.10 -15.12
N THR A 203 -22.80 -45.25 -16.13
CA THR A 203 -22.92 -43.79 -16.06
C THR A 203 -24.34 -43.28 -16.20
N GLY A 204 -24.68 -42.22 -15.46
CA GLY A 204 -25.81 -41.32 -15.73
C GLY A 204 -25.32 -39.88 -15.66
N HIS A 205 -25.58 -39.09 -16.69
CA HIS A 205 -25.22 -37.68 -16.81
C HIS A 205 -26.45 -36.96 -17.35
N GLU A 206 -26.96 -35.95 -16.62
CA GLU A 206 -28.15 -35.21 -17.00
C GLU A 206 -27.84 -33.71 -17.13
N GLN A 207 -28.50 -33.08 -18.10
CA GLN A 207 -28.38 -31.68 -18.48
C GLN A 207 -29.71 -30.96 -18.29
N ASP A 208 -29.68 -29.63 -18.42
CA ASP A 208 -30.77 -28.67 -18.25
C ASP A 208 -32.17 -29.08 -18.76
N LYS A 209 -33.20 -28.54 -18.08
CA LYS A 209 -34.20 -27.65 -18.73
C LYS A 209 -35.03 -26.81 -17.76
N ASN A 210 -35.50 -25.68 -18.28
CA ASN A 210 -36.56 -24.82 -17.73
C ASN A 210 -37.87 -25.03 -18.53
N THR A 211 -38.90 -24.21 -18.27
CA THR A 211 -40.21 -24.13 -18.96
C THR A 211 -41.23 -25.18 -18.44
N GLU A 212 -42.54 -24.95 -18.24
CA GLU A 212 -43.56 -23.89 -18.53
C GLU A 212 -44.41 -23.68 -17.22
N GLU A 213 -44.86 -22.50 -16.77
CA GLU A 213 -45.94 -21.58 -17.21
C GLU A 213 -47.38 -21.84 -16.66
N ASN A 214 -48.06 -20.74 -16.28
CA ASN A 214 -49.49 -20.39 -16.50
C ASN A 214 -50.57 -20.43 -15.37
N ALA A 215 -51.63 -19.62 -15.60
CA ALA A 215 -52.97 -19.49 -14.97
C ALA A 215 -53.19 -18.65 -13.68
N ASN A 216 -53.70 -17.41 -13.87
CA ASN A 216 -54.57 -16.65 -12.92
C ASN A 216 -56.06 -16.86 -13.30
N PRO A 217 -57.06 -16.67 -12.40
CA PRO A 217 -57.82 -15.39 -12.35
C PRO A 217 -58.37 -15.05 -10.91
N ALA A 218 -59.11 -13.98 -10.59
CA ALA A 218 -59.78 -12.90 -11.35
C ALA A 218 -60.08 -11.63 -10.49
N SER A 219 -60.18 -10.44 -11.12
CA SER A 219 -61.03 -9.27 -10.75
C SER A 219 -60.81 -8.51 -9.41
N LYS A 220 -61.09 -7.19 -9.26
CA LYS A 220 -61.49 -6.09 -10.18
C LYS A 220 -61.26 -4.70 -9.51
N GLN A 221 -61.39 -3.62 -10.31
CA GLN A 221 -61.40 -2.17 -9.93
C GLN A 221 -60.04 -1.62 -9.43
N GLN A 222 -59.46 -0.52 -9.97
CA GLN A 222 -59.89 0.90 -10.02
C GLN A 222 -60.10 1.45 -8.59
N GLU A 223 -59.23 2.30 -8.03
CA GLU A 223 -59.00 3.70 -8.45
C GLU A 223 -57.82 4.38 -7.71
N GLN A 224 -57.50 5.63 -8.12
CA GLN A 224 -56.78 6.69 -7.36
C GLN A 224 -55.33 6.48 -6.85
N LEU A 225 -54.44 7.42 -7.25
CA LEU A 225 -53.26 7.81 -6.48
C LEU A 225 -53.69 8.43 -5.14
N PRO A 226 -52.94 8.24 -4.04
CA PRO A 226 -52.02 9.32 -3.69
C PRO A 226 -50.66 8.90 -3.07
N GLU A 227 -49.76 9.87 -3.05
CA GLU A 227 -48.40 9.88 -2.51
C GLU A 227 -48.26 9.27 -1.10
N ASN A 228 -47.65 8.08 -0.95
CA ASN A 228 -47.19 7.62 0.39
C ASN A 228 -46.10 6.52 0.44
N GLN A 229 -45.22 6.39 -0.56
CA GLN A 229 -44.03 5.51 -0.45
C GLN A 229 -42.68 6.24 -0.35
N LEU A 230 -42.67 7.58 -0.30
CA LEU A 230 -41.49 8.37 0.05
C LEU A 230 -41.31 8.45 1.59
N LYS A 231 -41.43 7.30 2.26
CA LYS A 231 -41.49 7.12 3.73
C LYS A 231 -40.70 5.92 4.25
N VAL A 232 -39.54 5.65 3.66
CA VAL A 232 -38.48 4.83 4.31
C VAL A 232 -37.31 5.71 4.77
N GLU A 233 -37.04 6.83 4.08
CA GLU A 233 -35.93 7.75 4.40
C GLU A 233 -36.20 8.77 5.53
N LYS A 234 -37.30 8.61 6.30
CA LYS A 234 -37.71 9.58 7.35
C LYS A 234 -37.94 8.97 8.74
N GLN A 235 -37.17 7.94 9.10
CA GLN A 235 -37.08 7.44 10.49
C GLN A 235 -35.63 7.17 10.97
N GLU A 236 -34.72 8.14 10.79
CA GLU A 236 -33.40 8.11 11.45
C GLU A 236 -32.89 9.50 11.89
N GLN A 237 -33.79 10.47 12.12
CA GLN A 237 -33.44 11.85 12.55
C GLN A 237 -33.84 12.19 14.00
N VAL A 238 -33.79 11.22 14.93
CA VAL A 238 -33.81 11.49 16.38
C VAL A 238 -32.77 10.63 17.10
N ALA A 239 -31.50 10.98 16.95
CA ALA A 239 -30.42 10.53 17.82
C ALA A 239 -29.54 11.73 18.16
N ALA A 240 -29.36 12.02 19.45
CA ALA A 240 -28.51 13.12 19.91
C ALA A 240 -27.03 12.75 19.73
N GLY A 241 -26.46 13.09 18.58
CA GLY A 241 -25.11 12.69 18.20
C GLY A 241 -24.50 13.60 17.13
N VAL A 242 -23.19 13.47 16.94
CA VAL A 242 -22.41 14.27 15.98
C VAL A 242 -22.87 13.97 14.56
N GLY A 243 -23.09 15.01 13.75
CA GLY A 243 -23.67 14.87 12.42
C GLY A 243 -22.89 13.91 11.52
N ARG A 244 -23.61 12.98 10.87
CA ARG A 244 -23.06 11.93 9.99
C ARG A 244 -22.07 12.45 8.93
N ILE A 245 -22.28 13.67 8.43
CA ILE A 245 -21.38 14.36 7.48
C ILE A 245 -19.99 14.61 8.08
N PHE A 246 -19.91 15.08 9.33
CA PHE A 246 -18.65 15.30 10.04
C PHE A 246 -17.89 13.98 10.23
N LEU A 247 -18.58 12.92 10.66
CA LEU A 247 -17.97 11.61 10.89
C LEU A 247 -17.43 10.98 9.59
N LEU A 248 -18.15 11.12 8.48
CA LEU A 248 -17.65 10.74 7.15
C LEU A 248 -16.45 11.60 6.70
N SER A 249 -16.37 12.87 7.12
CA SER A 249 -15.21 13.72 6.87
C SER A 249 -13.96 13.24 7.63
N LEU A 250 -14.10 12.78 8.89
CA LEU A 250 -12.99 12.22 9.67
C LEU A 250 -12.41 10.96 9.02
N ILE A 251 -13.27 10.07 8.50
CA ILE A 251 -12.86 8.86 7.79
C ILE A 251 -12.05 9.21 6.52
N ARG A 252 -12.50 10.20 5.75
CA ARG A 252 -11.80 10.70 4.55
C ARG A 252 -10.46 11.35 4.90
N GLN A 253 -10.42 12.19 5.94
CA GLN A 253 -9.18 12.81 6.44
C GLN A 253 -8.17 11.75 6.92
N PHE A 254 -8.64 10.74 7.66
CA PHE A 254 -7.81 9.63 8.11
C PHE A 254 -7.23 8.84 6.96
N TRP A 255 -8.04 8.47 5.97
CA TRP A 255 -7.54 7.78 4.79
C TRP A 255 -6.53 8.63 3.98
N ALA A 256 -6.81 9.92 3.76
CA ALA A 256 -5.86 10.82 3.09
C ALA A 256 -4.50 10.91 3.82
N TYR A 257 -4.52 10.96 5.16
CA TYR A 257 -3.33 10.91 5.99
C TYR A 257 -2.58 9.58 5.88
N VAL A 258 -3.29 8.46 5.99
CA VAL A 258 -2.74 7.10 5.84
C VAL A 258 -2.11 6.91 4.47
N ARG A 259 -2.78 7.35 3.40
CA ARG A 259 -2.27 7.30 2.04
C ARG A 259 -0.96 8.06 1.90
N LYS A 260 -0.88 9.28 2.46
CA LYS A 260 0.36 10.09 2.47
C LYS A 260 1.49 9.46 3.29
N VAL A 261 1.20 8.82 4.43
CA VAL A 261 2.21 8.38 5.41
C VAL A 261 2.67 6.93 5.23
N LEU A 262 1.78 6.03 4.76
CA LEU A 262 2.06 4.60 4.63
C LEU A 262 2.03 4.08 3.18
N TYR A 263 1.35 4.77 2.27
CA TYR A 263 1.13 4.30 0.90
C TYR A 263 1.36 5.38 -0.19
N PRO A 264 2.40 6.24 -0.10
CA PRO A 264 2.54 7.40 -1.00
C PRO A 264 2.68 7.03 -2.48
N ASP A 265 3.26 5.86 -2.76
CA ASP A 265 3.49 5.36 -4.13
C ASP A 265 2.30 4.57 -4.70
N LEU A 266 1.27 4.28 -3.90
CA LEU A 266 0.10 3.53 -4.37
C LEU A 266 -0.93 4.44 -5.03
N ILE A 267 -1.22 4.10 -6.29
CA ILE A 267 -2.38 4.61 -7.03
C ILE A 267 -3.50 3.59 -6.85
N PHE A 268 -4.66 4.06 -6.40
CA PHE A 268 -5.90 3.29 -6.30
C PHE A 268 -6.85 3.78 -7.40
N SER A 269 -7.72 2.90 -7.87
CA SER A 269 -8.92 3.27 -8.61
C SER A 269 -10.04 3.66 -7.63
N ASP A 270 -11.00 4.46 -8.10
CA ASP A 270 -12.15 4.91 -7.31
C ASP A 270 -12.89 3.76 -6.56
N PRO A 271 -13.18 2.58 -7.17
CA PRO A 271 -13.78 1.46 -6.43
C PRO A 271 -12.87 0.87 -5.34
N GLU A 272 -11.55 0.76 -5.56
CA GLU A 272 -10.60 0.33 -4.51
C GLU A 272 -10.56 1.35 -3.36
N GLU A 273 -10.57 2.65 -3.67
CA GLU A 273 -10.56 3.72 -2.67
C GLU A 273 -11.87 3.73 -1.85
N CYS A 274 -13.02 3.45 -2.48
CA CYS A 274 -14.29 3.22 -1.79
C CYS A 274 -14.29 1.95 -0.91
N GLU A 275 -13.73 0.83 -1.38
CA GLU A 275 -13.57 -0.40 -0.57
C GLU A 275 -12.75 -0.12 0.69
N ILE A 276 -11.61 0.58 0.54
CA ILE A 276 -10.72 0.94 1.65
C ILE A 276 -11.42 1.88 2.64
N LEU A 277 -12.20 2.86 2.18
CA LEU A 277 -12.97 3.75 3.04
C LEU A 277 -14.05 2.99 3.84
N ASN A 278 -14.71 2.00 3.24
CA ASN A 278 -15.69 1.13 3.92
C ASN A 278 -15.00 0.25 4.99
N LEU A 279 -13.85 -0.35 4.67
CA LEU A 279 -13.06 -1.13 5.61
C LEU A 279 -12.51 -0.28 6.77
N ILE A 280 -12.23 1.01 6.53
CA ILE A 280 -11.86 1.97 7.59
C ILE A 280 -13.08 2.31 8.46
N TRP A 281 -14.24 2.62 7.87
CA TRP A 281 -15.49 2.88 8.60
C TRP A 281 -15.86 1.71 9.54
N GLU A 282 -15.71 0.46 9.08
CA GLU A 282 -15.92 -0.73 9.90
C GLU A 282 -14.81 -0.94 10.94
N SER A 283 -13.55 -1.11 10.52
CA SER A 283 -12.47 -1.61 11.39
C SER A 283 -11.79 -0.53 12.26
N VAL A 284 -11.84 0.74 11.86
CA VAL A 284 -11.21 1.87 12.56
C VAL A 284 -12.23 2.66 13.36
N TYR A 285 -13.44 2.84 12.83
CA TYR A 285 -14.49 3.68 13.44
C TYR A 285 -15.68 2.89 13.99
N GLY A 286 -15.64 1.55 13.98
CA GLY A 286 -16.65 0.70 14.62
C GLY A 286 -18.06 0.92 14.06
N LYS A 287 -18.17 1.12 12.74
CA LYS A 287 -19.42 1.47 12.04
C LYS A 287 -20.09 2.76 12.54
N LEU A 288 -19.36 3.62 13.24
CA LEU A 288 -19.85 4.82 13.94
C LEU A 288 -20.89 4.54 15.03
N GLN A 289 -20.92 3.32 15.59
CA GLN A 289 -21.86 2.93 16.66
C GLN A 289 -21.54 3.54 18.04
N TRP A 290 -20.45 4.30 18.17
CA TRP A 290 -20.06 4.95 19.43
C TRP A 290 -20.73 6.32 19.57
N ASN A 291 -21.69 6.40 20.50
CA ASN A 291 -22.33 7.65 20.91
C ASN A 291 -21.34 8.53 21.71
N ALA A 292 -20.57 9.34 20.99
CA ALA A 292 -19.55 10.23 21.54
C ALA A 292 -19.71 11.67 21.02
N SER A 293 -19.22 12.64 21.79
CA SER A 293 -19.16 14.04 21.39
C SER A 293 -18.12 14.31 20.30
N GLU A 294 -18.22 15.44 19.62
CA GLU A 294 -17.30 15.84 18.55
C GLU A 294 -15.85 15.88 19.04
N LYS A 295 -15.64 16.39 20.26
CA LYS A 295 -14.34 16.46 20.92
C LYS A 295 -13.74 15.08 21.21
N GLU A 296 -14.55 14.09 21.53
CA GLU A 296 -14.11 12.71 21.77
C GLU A 296 -13.74 12.02 20.46
N TRP A 297 -14.53 12.23 19.39
CA TRP A 297 -14.18 11.78 18.04
C TRP A 297 -12.88 12.41 17.52
N LEU A 298 -12.64 13.71 17.76
CA LEU A 298 -11.37 14.36 17.43
C LEU A 298 -10.18 13.82 18.25
N ASN A 299 -10.37 13.55 19.54
CA ASN A 299 -9.34 12.92 20.38
C ASN A 299 -9.03 11.47 19.94
N TYR A 300 -10.05 10.75 19.45
CA TYR A 300 -9.86 9.44 18.81
C TYR A 300 -9.15 9.56 17.45
N GLN A 301 -9.43 10.59 16.66
CA GLN A 301 -8.73 10.89 15.40
C GLN A 301 -7.21 11.03 15.62
N GLU A 302 -6.80 11.84 16.61
CA GLU A 302 -5.38 12.01 16.98
C GLU A 302 -4.74 10.71 17.51
N THR A 303 -5.52 9.89 18.21
CA THR A 303 -5.09 8.54 18.62
C THR A 303 -4.89 7.62 17.40
N ALA A 304 -5.76 7.70 16.40
CA ALA A 304 -5.63 6.96 15.14
C ALA A 304 -4.42 7.42 14.32
N TYR A 305 -4.19 8.74 14.17
CA TYR A 305 -2.97 9.29 13.56
C TYR A 305 -1.71 8.84 14.30
N SER A 306 -1.73 8.86 15.63
CA SER A 306 -0.61 8.42 16.48
C SER A 306 -0.25 6.94 16.25
N ARG A 307 -1.26 6.07 16.04
CA ARG A 307 -1.08 4.67 15.67
C ARG A 307 -0.43 4.51 14.29
N ILE A 308 -0.85 5.30 13.30
CA ILE A 308 -0.25 5.32 11.96
C ILE A 308 1.21 5.80 12.00
N ASN A 309 1.51 6.88 12.72
CA ASN A 309 2.87 7.39 12.92
C ASN A 309 3.79 6.41 13.66
N MET A 310 3.24 5.53 14.50
CA MET A 310 4.00 4.46 15.13
C MET A 310 4.37 3.33 14.15
N VAL A 311 3.48 3.01 13.21
CA VAL A 311 3.76 2.04 12.13
C VAL A 311 4.77 2.61 11.13
N ALA A 312 4.64 3.88 10.75
CA ALA A 312 5.64 4.57 9.89
C ALA A 312 7.04 4.56 10.54
N ARG A 313 7.14 4.90 11.84
CA ARG A 313 8.38 4.79 12.62
C ARG A 313 8.88 3.36 12.81
N TRP A 314 8.03 2.34 12.70
CA TRP A 314 8.44 0.94 12.74
C TRP A 314 9.02 0.49 11.39
N LEU A 315 8.35 0.82 10.27
CA LEU A 315 8.85 0.58 8.92
C LEU A 315 10.24 1.22 8.70
N ALA A 316 10.39 2.49 9.06
CA ALA A 316 11.65 3.23 8.92
C ALA A 316 12.85 2.65 9.70
N ARG A 317 12.64 1.70 10.64
CA ARG A 317 13.73 1.07 11.41
C ARG A 317 14.43 -0.10 10.70
N SER A 318 13.81 -0.74 9.70
CA SER A 318 14.42 -1.91 9.05
C SER A 318 13.83 -2.19 7.66
N PRO A 319 14.66 -2.49 6.64
CA PRO A 319 14.19 -2.89 5.30
C PRO A 319 13.36 -4.19 5.29
N GLY A 320 13.43 -5.01 6.35
CA GLY A 320 12.62 -6.23 6.49
C GLY A 320 11.19 -5.99 6.99
N HIS A 321 10.86 -4.78 7.45
CA HIS A 321 9.51 -4.44 7.88
C HIS A 321 8.64 -4.06 6.69
N TRP A 322 7.46 -4.67 6.61
CA TRP A 322 6.47 -4.41 5.56
C TRP A 322 5.07 -4.32 6.17
N ILE A 323 4.17 -3.63 5.48
CA ILE A 323 2.73 -3.60 5.76
C ILE A 323 1.95 -4.21 4.59
N PRO A 324 0.83 -4.90 4.84
CA PRO A 324 -0.08 -5.34 3.80
C PRO A 324 -0.63 -4.17 2.97
N LYS A 325 -1.20 -4.46 1.79
CA LYS A 325 -2.02 -3.48 1.04
C LYS A 325 -3.19 -2.97 1.92
N PRO A 326 -3.71 -1.75 1.70
CA PRO A 326 -4.78 -1.18 2.53
C PRO A 326 -6.00 -2.07 2.76
N HIS A 327 -6.55 -2.73 1.73
CA HIS A 327 -7.70 -3.64 1.88
C HIS A 327 -7.40 -4.84 2.79
N ILE A 328 -6.16 -5.32 2.86
CA ILE A 328 -5.75 -6.35 3.83
C ILE A 328 -5.46 -5.71 5.20
N TYR A 329 -4.81 -4.55 5.23
CA TYR A 329 -4.37 -3.87 6.45
C TYR A 329 -5.53 -3.37 7.33
N PHE A 330 -6.61 -2.91 6.71
CA PHE A 330 -7.86 -2.50 7.37
C PHE A 330 -8.94 -3.60 7.36
N HIS A 331 -8.62 -4.83 6.93
CA HIS A 331 -9.59 -5.92 7.04
C HIS A 331 -9.84 -6.27 8.53
N PRO A 332 -11.10 -6.36 9.01
CA PRO A 332 -11.40 -6.66 10.41
C PRO A 332 -10.72 -7.95 10.93
N ASN A 333 -10.57 -8.94 10.05
CA ASN A 333 -9.99 -10.25 10.36
C ASN A 333 -8.45 -10.30 10.32
N ASN A 334 -7.75 -9.21 9.95
CA ASN A 334 -6.28 -9.20 9.91
C ASN A 334 -5.67 -8.92 11.29
N GLU A 335 -5.61 -9.96 12.11
CA GLU A 335 -5.08 -9.85 13.47
C GLU A 335 -3.54 -9.87 13.53
N ARG A 336 -2.87 -10.41 12.49
CA ARG A 336 -1.41 -10.59 12.52
C ARG A 336 -0.64 -9.31 12.22
N ASN A 337 -0.99 -8.62 11.13
CA ASN A 337 -0.30 -7.43 10.62
C ASN A 337 -1.27 -6.26 10.28
N GLY A 338 -2.52 -6.30 10.73
CA GLY A 338 -3.53 -5.26 10.46
C GLY A 338 -3.57 -4.14 11.49
N PHE A 339 -4.31 -3.06 11.17
CA PHE A 339 -4.42 -1.86 11.98
C PHE A 339 -4.94 -2.12 13.40
N LYS A 340 -5.80 -3.13 13.59
CA LYS A 340 -6.33 -3.58 14.89
C LYS A 340 -5.21 -3.77 15.94
N LYS A 341 -4.14 -4.46 15.55
CA LYS A 341 -2.99 -4.79 16.42
C LYS A 341 -2.19 -3.58 16.90
N THR A 342 -2.20 -2.47 16.15
CA THR A 342 -1.50 -1.23 16.53
C THR A 342 -2.01 -0.63 17.83
N TRP A 343 -3.23 -0.99 18.28
CA TRP A 343 -3.76 -0.58 19.57
C TRP A 343 -2.89 -1.07 20.75
N GLN A 344 -2.48 -2.33 20.74
CA GLN A 344 -1.61 -2.91 21.78
C GLN A 344 -0.25 -2.20 21.84
N TRP A 345 0.31 -1.85 20.68
CA TRP A 345 1.56 -1.10 20.59
C TRP A 345 1.40 0.33 21.12
N TYR A 346 0.25 0.97 20.88
CA TYR A 346 -0.04 2.33 21.34
C TYR A 346 -0.19 2.36 22.85
N VAL A 347 -1.00 1.47 23.42
CA VAL A 347 -1.11 1.30 24.89
C VAL A 347 0.27 1.07 25.52
N LYS A 348 1.09 0.18 24.95
CA LYS A 348 2.46 -0.06 25.44
C LYS A 348 3.39 1.15 25.29
N GLN A 349 3.20 2.01 24.28
CA GLN A 349 3.97 3.25 24.14
C GLN A 349 3.56 4.28 25.21
N GLU A 350 2.25 4.42 25.49
CA GLU A 350 1.75 5.39 26.46
C GLU A 350 2.01 4.97 27.92
N THR A 351 1.90 3.67 28.26
CA THR A 351 2.33 3.20 29.60
C THR A 351 3.83 3.44 29.80
N LEU A 352 4.67 3.12 28.82
CA LEU A 352 6.11 3.34 28.89
C LEU A 352 6.49 4.84 28.99
N LYS A 353 5.74 5.75 28.37
CA LYS A 353 5.89 7.20 28.60
C LYS A 353 5.58 7.58 30.06
N ILE A 354 4.50 7.04 30.63
CA ILE A 354 4.10 7.28 32.02
C ILE A 354 5.16 6.71 32.97
N GLU A 355 5.63 5.50 32.74
CA GLU A 355 6.72 4.86 33.51
C GLU A 355 8.01 5.69 33.49
N ILE A 356 8.47 6.13 32.31
CA ILE A 356 9.68 6.97 32.19
C ILE A 356 9.49 8.33 32.87
N ARG A 357 8.34 8.98 32.69
CA ARG A 357 7.98 10.23 33.41
C ARG A 357 8.06 10.01 34.93
N ASN A 358 7.48 8.93 35.42
CA ASN A 358 7.43 8.58 36.83
C ASN A 358 8.85 8.31 37.38
N GLN A 359 9.68 7.56 36.66
CA GLN A 359 11.08 7.32 37.02
C GLN A 359 11.88 8.63 37.09
N LEU A 360 11.73 9.54 36.13
CA LEU A 360 12.41 10.84 36.11
C LEU A 360 11.98 11.73 37.29
N LEU A 361 10.68 11.77 37.62
CA LEU A 361 10.16 12.48 38.79
C LEU A 361 10.72 11.93 40.11
N LEU A 362 10.83 10.60 40.23
CA LEU A 362 11.42 9.93 41.39
C LEU A 362 12.93 10.18 41.51
N GLN A 363 13.67 10.16 40.39
CA GLN A 363 15.09 10.52 40.35
C GLN A 363 15.31 11.98 40.75
N GLN A 364 14.50 12.92 40.24
CA GLN A 364 14.55 14.32 40.64
C GLN A 364 14.27 14.49 42.14
N ALA A 365 13.21 13.86 42.66
CA ALA A 365 12.88 13.94 44.09
C ALA A 365 14.03 13.41 44.97
N LYS A 366 14.64 12.29 44.58
CA LYS A 366 15.80 11.70 45.26
C LYS A 366 17.04 12.61 45.22
N ALA A 367 17.31 13.25 44.08
CA ALA A 367 18.40 14.22 43.94
C ALA A 367 18.19 15.47 44.82
N GLU A 368 16.96 15.99 44.87
CA GLU A 368 16.57 17.09 45.76
C GLU A 368 16.78 16.73 47.24
N TRP A 369 16.48 15.49 47.67
CA TRP A 369 16.78 14.98 49.01
C TRP A 369 18.28 14.82 49.30
N GLN A 370 19.08 14.36 48.32
CA GLN A 370 20.53 14.24 48.47
C GLN A 370 21.21 15.61 48.59
N GLN A 371 20.78 16.60 47.80
CA GLN A 371 21.25 17.98 47.89
C GLN A 371 20.86 18.60 49.24
N HIS A 372 19.61 18.40 49.68
CA HIS A 372 19.13 18.88 50.99
C HIS A 372 19.98 18.33 52.14
N GLY A 373 20.28 17.03 52.14
CA GLY A 373 21.16 16.39 53.12
C GLY A 373 22.62 16.87 53.11
N GLN A 374 23.05 17.65 52.10
CA GLN A 374 24.35 18.32 52.03
C GLN A 374 24.25 19.84 52.27
N ASN A 375 23.10 20.37 52.69
CA ASN A 375 22.78 21.81 52.78
C ASN A 375 22.94 22.57 51.43
N LYS A 376 22.80 21.85 50.31
CA LYS A 376 22.94 22.37 48.93
C LYS A 376 21.60 22.41 48.20
N GLY A 377 21.60 23.02 47.02
CA GLY A 377 20.46 23.02 46.10
C GLY A 377 19.32 23.98 46.49
N ARG A 378 18.27 23.99 45.66
CA ARG A 378 17.14 24.94 45.71
C ARG A 378 16.41 24.97 47.06
N PHE A 379 16.38 23.85 47.77
CA PHE A 379 15.57 23.67 48.99
C PHE A 379 16.38 23.73 50.30
N ARG A 380 17.66 24.12 50.27
CA ARG A 380 18.55 24.18 51.46
C ARG A 380 17.98 24.88 52.70
N GLN A 381 17.12 25.88 52.51
CA GLN A 381 16.48 26.65 53.60
C GLN A 381 15.15 26.06 54.10
N LYS A 382 14.65 24.98 53.50
CA LYS A 382 13.38 24.34 53.90
C LYS A 382 13.64 23.23 54.91
N THR A 383 12.70 22.99 55.82
CA THR A 383 12.77 21.82 56.70
C THR A 383 12.50 20.54 55.90
N ARG A 384 12.94 19.38 56.42
CA ARG A 384 12.69 18.07 55.77
C ARG A 384 11.19 17.83 55.55
N LEU A 385 10.34 18.22 56.50
CA LEU A 385 8.88 18.11 56.38
C LEU A 385 8.30 19.06 55.32
N GLN A 386 8.86 20.26 55.17
CA GLN A 386 8.47 21.19 54.09
C GLN A 386 8.88 20.65 52.72
N LEU A 387 10.08 20.10 52.57
CA LEU A 387 10.53 19.45 51.32
C LEU A 387 9.61 18.28 50.95
N PHE A 388 9.29 17.42 51.92
CA PHE A 388 8.34 16.32 51.72
C PHE A 388 6.98 16.83 51.21
N ARG A 389 6.36 17.82 51.87
CA ARG A 389 5.06 18.37 51.45
C ARG A 389 5.09 19.05 50.08
N ILE A 390 6.19 19.70 49.71
CA ILE A 390 6.39 20.29 48.38
C ILE A 390 6.42 19.19 47.31
N GLN A 391 7.17 18.11 47.53
CA GLN A 391 7.26 17.00 46.60
C GLN A 391 5.96 16.21 46.52
N GLN A 392 5.31 15.93 47.65
CA GLN A 392 4.00 15.28 47.73
C GLN A 392 2.93 16.07 46.93
N LYS A 393 2.85 17.39 47.11
CA LYS A 393 1.93 18.24 46.33
C LYS A 393 2.27 18.25 44.83
N ARG A 394 3.57 18.22 44.47
CA ARG A 394 4.01 18.11 43.06
C ARG A 394 3.58 16.78 42.43
N LEU A 395 3.65 15.67 43.16
CA LEU A 395 3.32 14.34 42.66
C LEU A 395 1.80 14.07 42.63
N ALA A 396 1.06 14.55 43.64
CA ALA A 396 -0.40 14.42 43.71
C ALA A 396 -1.13 15.01 42.48
N ASN A 397 -0.56 16.06 41.86
CA ASN A 397 -1.08 16.63 40.62
C ASN A 397 -1.22 15.62 39.46
N PHE A 398 -0.46 14.53 39.46
CA PHE A 398 -0.52 13.49 38.41
C PHE A 398 -1.62 12.43 38.65
N ARG A 399 -2.30 12.46 39.81
CA ARG A 399 -3.39 11.52 40.19
C ARG A 399 -3.00 10.03 40.06
N ASP A 400 -1.75 9.72 40.37
CA ASP A 400 -1.14 8.41 40.23
C ASP A 400 -0.71 7.89 41.61
N GLU A 401 -1.51 6.98 42.17
CA GLU A 401 -1.25 6.40 43.49
C GLU A 401 0.00 5.52 43.49
N SER A 402 0.31 4.84 42.37
CA SER A 402 1.51 4.00 42.24
C SER A 402 2.79 4.83 42.31
N LEU A 403 2.79 6.02 41.69
CA LEU A 403 3.87 7.01 41.77
C LEU A 403 4.04 7.54 43.19
N MET A 404 2.94 7.79 43.92
CA MET A 404 2.99 8.23 45.32
C MET A 404 3.56 7.15 46.24
N GLN A 405 3.09 5.91 46.13
CA GLN A 405 3.62 4.77 46.90
C GLN A 405 5.11 4.52 46.59
N ALA A 406 5.50 4.57 45.31
CA ALA A 406 6.90 4.42 44.90
C ALA A 406 7.80 5.55 45.44
N TYR A 407 7.29 6.78 45.51
CA TYR A 407 7.98 7.91 46.14
C TYR A 407 8.18 7.70 47.64
N GLU A 408 7.15 7.26 48.36
CA GLU A 408 7.22 7.04 49.80
C GLU A 408 8.16 5.86 50.17
N GLN A 409 8.14 4.77 49.40
CA GLN A 409 9.11 3.69 49.53
C GLN A 409 10.56 4.16 49.23
N CYS A 410 10.75 4.99 48.19
CA CYS A 410 12.05 5.55 47.85
C CYS A 410 12.59 6.47 48.96
N LEU A 411 11.71 7.31 49.53
CA LEU A 411 12.01 8.15 50.69
C LEU A 411 12.43 7.29 51.89
N GLN A 412 11.63 6.30 52.28
CA GLN A 412 11.87 5.44 53.44
C GLN A 412 13.24 4.76 53.37
N ARG A 413 13.58 4.18 52.20
CA ARG A 413 14.91 3.60 51.94
C ARG A 413 16.03 4.63 52.08
N CYS A 414 15.86 5.85 51.56
CA CYS A 414 16.85 6.91 51.71
C CYS A 414 17.05 7.33 53.17
N LEU A 415 16.00 7.36 53.99
CA LEU A 415 16.11 7.70 55.42
C LEU A 415 16.74 6.57 56.24
N GLN A 416 16.41 5.31 55.95
CA GLN A 416 17.04 4.13 56.55
C GLN A 416 18.56 4.13 56.29
N LEU A 417 18.99 4.39 55.05
CA LEU A 417 20.41 4.49 54.69
C LEU A 417 21.13 5.64 55.40
N GLN A 418 20.48 6.79 55.61
CA GLN A 418 21.04 7.88 56.41
C GLN A 418 21.22 7.48 57.88
N ASN A 419 20.25 6.77 58.47
CA ASN A 419 20.32 6.31 59.85
C ASN A 419 21.40 5.23 60.04
N LEU A 420 21.57 4.31 59.08
CA LEU A 420 22.64 3.30 59.10
C LEU A 420 24.03 3.97 59.06
N LYS A 421 24.25 4.94 58.15
CA LYS A 421 25.52 5.68 58.09
C LYS A 421 25.84 6.41 59.40
N ARG A 422 24.84 7.02 60.04
CA ARG A 422 25.00 7.67 61.35
C ARG A 422 25.39 6.70 62.47
N LYS A 423 24.83 5.48 62.48
CA LYS A 423 25.22 4.44 63.43
C LYS A 423 26.66 3.96 63.18
N GLN A 424 27.05 3.81 61.91
CA GLN A 424 28.42 3.42 61.56
C GLN A 424 29.46 4.48 61.98
N SER A 425 29.19 5.76 61.75
CA SER A 425 30.08 6.83 62.22
C SER A 425 30.18 6.93 63.75
N ALA A 426 29.12 6.54 64.48
CA ALA A 426 29.08 6.54 65.95
C ALA A 426 29.65 5.26 66.61
N HIS A 427 30.17 4.32 65.81
CA HIS A 427 30.94 3.15 66.27
C HIS A 427 32.38 3.16 65.73
N ALA A 428 32.78 4.24 65.05
CA ALA A 428 34.13 4.50 64.56
C ALA A 428 34.77 5.73 65.26
N GLN A 429 34.20 6.11 66.41
CA GLN A 429 34.64 7.11 67.37
C GLN A 429 34.55 6.49 68.76
#